data_AF-A0A0M0H2Z7-F1
#
_entry.id   AF-A0A0M0H2Z7-F1
#
_cell.length_a   1.000
_cell.length_b   1.000
_cell.length_c   1.000
_cell.angle_alpha   90.00
_cell.angle_beta   90.00
_cell.angle_gamma   90.00
#
_symmetry.space_group_name_H-M   'P 1'
#
loop_
_entity.id
_entity.type
_entity.pdbx_description
1 polymer ?
#
loop_
_entity_poly.entity_id
_entity_poly.type
_entity_poly.pdbx_seq_one_letter_code
_entity_poly.pdbx_strand_id
1 'polypeptide(L)'
;MDYCGIKENTINKKVKGIAYHFETREDLRRFVTEEVLNSAETIEFLEISRERLSQLIKDGKLLPIKKMLKDSLFLKTDLEEKKKELETTRKKYQPFDTLDK
;
A
#
# COMPACT_ATOMS: atom_id res chain seq x y z
N MET A 1 29.13 2.93 3.23
CA MET A 1 27.95 3.62 2.63
C MET A 1 26.77 2.76 2.99
N ASP A 2 26.26 2.97 4.20
CA ASP A 2 25.45 1.99 4.92
C ASP A 2 24.07 2.59 5.17
N TYR A 3 23.08 2.09 4.44
CA TYR A 3 21.68 2.18 4.84
C TYR A 3 21.25 0.73 5.13
N CYS A 4 21.62 0.21 6.30
CA CYS A 4 20.90 0.36 7.58
C CYS A 4 19.57 -0.40 7.57
N GLY A 5 19.67 -1.66 8.01
CA GLY A 5 18.70 -2.35 8.85
C GLY A 5 17.23 -2.30 8.44
N ILE A 6 16.84 -3.18 7.53
CA ILE A 6 15.45 -3.66 7.55
C ILE A 6 15.35 -4.53 8.80
N LYS A 7 14.76 -3.98 9.86
CA LYS A 7 14.35 -4.75 11.03
C LYS A 7 13.38 -5.83 10.53
N GLU A 8 13.79 -7.09 10.57
CA GLU A 8 12.96 -8.28 10.32
C GLU A 8 11.79 -8.45 11.32
N ASN A 9 11.46 -7.42 12.10
CA ASN A 9 10.68 -7.55 13.31
C ASN A 9 9.35 -6.78 13.25
N THR A 10 8.52 -7.10 12.25
CA THR A 10 7.09 -6.73 12.25
C THR A 10 6.19 -7.75 11.53
N ILE A 11 6.57 -9.03 11.48
CA ILE A 11 5.74 -10.10 10.86
C ILE A 11 4.51 -10.44 11.72
N ASN A 12 4.44 -9.95 12.97
CA ASN A 12 3.39 -10.32 13.92
C ASN A 12 2.42 -9.18 14.24
N LYS A 13 1.70 -8.66 13.24
CA LYS A 13 0.46 -7.91 13.49
C LYS A 13 -0.70 -8.42 12.65
N LYS A 14 -1.19 -9.60 13.06
CA LYS A 14 -2.60 -10.03 12.97
C LYS A 14 -3.22 -9.97 11.56
N VAL A 15 -2.63 -10.65 10.59
CA VAL A 15 -3.31 -10.91 9.32
C VAL A 15 -4.34 -12.01 9.56
N LYS A 16 -5.64 -11.67 9.45
CA LYS A 16 -6.70 -12.67 9.27
C LYS A 16 -6.31 -13.42 7.99
N GLY A 17 -5.89 -14.68 8.10
CA GLY A 17 -5.28 -15.40 6.97
C GLY A 17 -6.25 -15.55 5.80
N ILE A 18 -6.03 -14.78 4.74
CA ILE A 18 -6.70 -14.99 3.46
C ILE A 18 -5.85 -16.03 2.72
N ALA A 19 -6.45 -17.17 2.43
CA ALA A 19 -5.82 -18.21 1.61
C ALA A 19 -6.13 -17.94 0.13
N TYR A 20 -5.09 -17.89 -0.70
CA TYR A 20 -5.22 -17.78 -2.15
C TYR A 20 -4.97 -19.14 -2.78
N HIS A 21 -5.89 -19.60 -3.63
CA HIS A 21 -5.72 -20.82 -4.41
C HIS A 21 -5.74 -20.45 -5.89
N PHE A 22 -4.71 -20.88 -6.62
CA PHE A 22 -4.59 -20.64 -8.06
C PHE A 22 -4.48 -21.99 -8.76
N GLU A 23 -5.38 -22.27 -9.70
CA GLU A 23 -5.39 -23.54 -10.43
C GLU A 23 -4.34 -23.56 -11.56
N THR A 24 -4.08 -22.39 -12.16
CA THR A 24 -3.17 -22.27 -13.31
C THR A 24 -2.19 -21.11 -13.14
N ARG A 25 -1.07 -21.20 -13.87
CA ARG A 25 -0.08 -20.11 -13.95
C ARG A 25 -0.67 -18.83 -14.54
N GLU A 26 -1.63 -18.95 -15.45
CA GLU A 26 -2.29 -17.80 -16.07
C GLU A 26 -3.15 -17.06 -15.06
N ASP A 27 -3.85 -17.78 -14.19
CA ASP A 27 -4.65 -17.21 -13.12
C ASP A 27 -3.77 -16.43 -12.12
N LEU A 28 -2.63 -17.00 -11.74
CA LEU A 28 -1.62 -16.30 -10.92
C LEU A 28 -1.10 -15.04 -11.63
N ARG A 29 -0.79 -15.13 -12.92
CA ARG A 29 -0.28 -13.98 -13.69
C ARG A 29 -1.32 -12.86 -13.76
N ARG A 30 -2.59 -13.22 -13.96
CA ARG A 30 -3.71 -12.28 -13.98
C ARG A 30 -3.86 -11.60 -12.63
N PHE A 31 -3.87 -12.37 -11.54
CA PHE A 31 -3.91 -11.82 -10.18
C PHE A 31 -2.77 -10.84 -9.91
N VAL A 32 -1.52 -11.22 -10.22
CA VAL A 32 -0.36 -10.33 -10.02
C VAL A 32 -0.47 -9.06 -10.88
N THR A 33 -1.10 -9.12 -12.04
CA THR A 33 -1.22 -7.94 -12.91
C THR A 33 -2.34 -7.00 -12.46
N GLU A 34 -3.44 -7.52 -11.90
CA GLU A 34 -4.61 -6.72 -11.50
C GLU A 34 -4.54 -6.21 -10.06
N GLU A 35 -3.96 -7.01 -9.16
CA GLU A 35 -4.02 -6.76 -7.71
C GLU A 35 -2.69 -6.27 -7.13
N VAL A 36 -1.59 -6.32 -7.90
CA VAL A 36 -0.31 -5.74 -7.49
C VAL A 36 -0.08 -4.44 -8.25
N LEU A 37 0.05 -3.34 -7.49
CA LEU A 37 0.28 -2.01 -8.03
C LEU A 37 1.73 -1.58 -7.82
N ASN A 38 2.26 -0.83 -8.78
CA ASN A 38 3.56 -0.18 -8.67
C ASN A 38 3.46 1.16 -7.89
N SER A 39 4.59 1.85 -7.69
CA SER A 39 4.61 3.10 -6.93
C SER A 39 3.84 4.25 -7.60
N ALA A 40 3.87 4.34 -8.93
CA ALA A 40 3.14 5.35 -9.69
C ALA A 40 1.63 5.10 -9.63
N GLU A 41 1.19 3.87 -9.88
CA GLU A 41 -0.21 3.46 -9.76
C GLU A 41 -0.74 3.67 -8.33
N THR A 42 0.10 3.41 -7.33
CA THR A 42 -0.23 3.65 -5.91
C THR A 42 -0.44 5.14 -5.61
N ILE A 43 0.40 6.01 -6.17
CA ILE A 43 0.29 7.47 -6.03
C ILE A 43 -1.04 7.94 -6.62
N GLU A 44 -1.40 7.45 -7.80
CA GLU A 44 -2.67 7.77 -8.47
C GLU A 44 -3.87 7.22 -7.68
N PHE A 45 -3.79 5.97 -7.20
CA PHE A 45 -4.87 5.32 -6.48
C PHE A 45 -5.21 6.00 -5.14
N LEU A 46 -4.17 6.41 -4.40
CA LEU A 46 -4.30 7.09 -3.11
C LEU A 46 -4.45 8.61 -3.22
N GLU A 47 -4.20 9.18 -4.41
CA GLU A 47 -4.18 10.62 -4.67
C GLU A 47 -3.27 11.37 -3.69
N ILE A 48 -2.03 10.89 -3.55
CA ILE A 48 -1.01 11.46 -2.66
C ILE A 48 0.26 11.83 -3.41
N SER A 49 1.06 12.74 -2.86
CA SER A 49 2.38 13.04 -3.40
C SER A 49 3.36 11.88 -3.23
N ARG A 50 4.36 11.76 -4.12
CA ARG A 50 5.44 10.76 -4.02
C ARG A 50 6.19 10.80 -2.69
N GLU A 51 6.42 12.01 -2.16
CA GLU A 51 7.06 12.20 -0.85
C GLU A 51 6.23 11.61 0.28
N ARG A 52 4.91 11.76 0.20
CA ARG A 52 3.98 11.20 1.17
C ARG A 52 4.00 9.67 1.14
N LEU A 53 4.03 9.07 -0.05
CA LEU A 53 4.21 7.62 -0.19
C LEU A 53 5.51 7.15 0.48
N SER A 54 6.63 7.84 0.24
CA SER A 54 7.92 7.52 0.87
C SER A 54 7.86 7.60 2.39
N GLN A 55 7.19 8.62 2.95
CA GLN A 55 6.96 8.73 4.39
C GLN A 55 6.09 7.60 4.93
N LEU A 56 5.03 7.18 4.23
CA LEU A 56 4.18 6.06 4.66
C LEU A 56 4.95 4.73 4.72
N ILE A 57 5.85 4.50 3.77
CA ILE A 57 6.74 3.35 3.76
C ILE A 57 7.74 3.43 4.92
N LYS A 58 8.35 4.60 5.14
CA LYS A 58 9.30 4.84 6.24
C LYS A 58 8.65 4.69 7.62
N ASP A 59 7.41 5.14 7.77
CA ASP A 59 6.59 5.01 8.97
C ASP A 59 6.13 3.55 9.21
N GLY A 60 6.31 2.65 8.24
CA GLY A 60 5.80 1.27 8.31
C GLY A 60 4.28 1.18 8.22
N LYS A 61 3.62 2.23 7.72
CA LYS A 61 2.16 2.29 7.53
C LYS A 61 1.70 1.69 6.22
N LEU A 62 2.60 1.59 5.25
CA LEU A 62 2.43 0.86 4.00
C LEU A 62 3.63 -0.07 3.85
N LEU A 63 3.35 -1.35 3.59
CA LEU A 63 4.37 -2.38 3.45
C LEU A 63 4.44 -2.82 1.98
N PRO A 64 5.58 -2.60 1.30
CA PRO A 64 5.75 -3.13 -0.04
C PRO A 64 5.93 -4.65 0.01
N ILE A 65 5.28 -5.37 -0.89
CA ILE A 65 5.49 -6.81 -1.13
C ILE A 65 6.94 -7.05 -1.53
N LYS A 66 7.43 -6.20 -2.43
CA LYS A 66 8.79 -6.24 -2.94
C LYS A 66 9.33 -4.84 -3.12
N LYS A 67 10.49 -4.58 -2.51
CA LYS A 67 11.26 -3.36 -2.73
C LYS A 67 12.29 -3.59 -3.84
N MET A 68 12.25 -2.76 -4.87
CA MET A 68 13.27 -2.69 -5.93
C MET A 68 14.05 -1.37 -5.81
N LEU A 69 15.12 -1.22 -6.61
CA LEU A 69 15.98 -0.03 -6.59
C LEU A 69 15.22 1.27 -6.91
N LYS A 70 14.30 1.22 -7.88
CA LYS A 70 13.54 2.39 -8.36
C LYS A 70 12.06 2.33 -8.02
N ASP A 71 11.54 1.14 -7.75
CA ASP A 71 10.11 0.92 -7.61
C ASP A 71 9.79 -0.01 -6.44
N SER A 72 8.53 -0.05 -6.04
CA SER A 72 8.03 -0.91 -4.98
C SER A 72 6.65 -1.41 -5.37
N LEU A 73 6.41 -2.69 -5.10
CA LEU A 73 5.14 -3.35 -5.42
C LEU A 73 4.28 -3.42 -4.17
N PHE A 74 3.00 -3.13 -4.31
CA PHE A 74 2.01 -3.07 -3.24
C PHE A 74 0.80 -3.91 -3.59
N LEU A 75 0.17 -4.53 -2.59
CA LEU A 75 -1.12 -5.18 -2.76
C LEU A 75 -2.20 -4.11 -2.75
N LYS A 76 -3.10 -4.18 -3.72
CA LYS A 76 -4.26 -3.28 -3.83
C LYS A 76 -5.17 -3.36 -2.61
N THR A 77 -5.31 -4.53 -2.01
CA THR A 77 -6.09 -4.72 -0.77
C THR A 77 -5.55 -3.84 0.37
N ASP A 78 -4.24 -3.86 0.62
CA ASP A 78 -3.59 -3.01 1.63
C ASP A 78 -3.78 -1.52 1.34
N LEU A 79 -3.72 -1.14 0.06
CA LEU A 79 -3.93 0.24 -0.38
C LEU A 79 -5.39 0.70 -0.18
N GLU A 80 -6.36 -0.17 -0.42
CA GLU A 80 -7.78 0.13 -0.21
C GLU A 80 -8.09 0.32 1.28
N GLU A 81 -7.57 -0.56 2.14
CA GLU A 81 -7.67 -0.37 3.59
C GLU A 81 -7.05 0.97 4.00
N LYS A 82 -5.89 1.30 3.41
CA LYS A 82 -5.24 2.58 3.70
C LYS A 82 -6.05 3.79 3.23
N LYS A 83 -6.69 3.71 2.07
CA LYS A 83 -7.56 4.76 1.54
C LYS A 83 -8.71 5.05 2.49
N LYS A 84 -9.37 4.01 3.00
CA LYS A 84 -10.46 4.13 3.99
C LYS A 84 -9.98 4.79 5.29
N GLU A 85 -8.79 4.43 5.79
CA GLU A 85 -8.20 5.09 6.96
C GLU A 85 -7.92 6.59 6.71
N LEU A 86 -7.46 6.94 5.51
CA LEU A 86 -7.19 8.33 5.14
C LEU A 86 -8.49 9.13 5.03
N GLU A 87 -9.53 8.59 4.41
CA GLU A 87 -10.85 9.24 4.29
C GLU A 87 -11.51 9.48 5.65
N THR A 88 -11.46 8.50 6.55
CA THR A 88 -11.99 8.65 7.92
C THR A 88 -11.22 9.72 8.70
N THR A 89 -9.90 9.76 8.55
CA THR A 89 -9.06 10.81 9.15
C THR A 89 -9.39 12.19 8.59
N ARG A 90 -9.56 12.32 7.26
CA ARG A 90 -9.97 13.58 6.61
C ARG A 90 -11.32 14.08 7.15
N LYS A 91 -12.33 13.20 7.20
CA LYS A 91 -13.65 13.55 7.77
C LYS A 91 -13.57 14.02 9.23
N LYS A 92 -12.68 13.44 10.02
CA LYS A 92 -12.52 13.78 11.44
C LYS A 92 -11.83 15.13 11.66
N TYR A 93 -10.80 15.45 10.87
CA TYR A 93 -9.92 16.61 11.13
C TYR A 93 -10.12 17.78 10.14
N GLN A 94 -10.81 17.59 9.02
CA GLN A 94 -11.10 18.61 8.02
C GLN A 94 -12.61 18.65 7.67
N PRO A 95 -13.49 19.01 8.62
CA PRO A 95 -14.94 18.98 8.40
C PRO A 95 -15.45 20.06 7.42
N PHE A 96 -14.68 21.11 7.12
CA PHE A 96 -15.12 22.23 6.28
C PHE A 96 -14.77 22.10 4.78
N ASP A 97 -13.92 21.13 4.40
CA ASP A 97 -13.51 20.91 3.01
C ASP A 97 -14.56 20.13 2.19
N THR A 98 -15.52 19.48 2.87
CA THR A 98 -16.54 18.62 2.24
C THR A 98 -17.78 19.37 1.72
N LEU A 99 -17.77 20.71 1.76
CA LEU A 99 -18.95 21.54 1.42
C LEU A 99 -18.92 22.18 0.02
N ASP A 100 -17.84 22.04 -0.74
CA ASP A 100 -17.75 22.62 -2.09
C ASP A 100 -17.06 21.63 -3.05
N LYS A 101 -17.84 20.72 -3.64
CA LYS A 101 -17.58 20.09 -4.95
C LYS A 101 -18.80 19.35 -5.48
#